data_AF-A0A8J4S3C1-F1
#
_entry.id   AF-A0A8J4S3C1-F1
#
_cell.length_a   1.000
_cell.length_b   1.000
_cell.length_c   1.000
_cell.angle_alpha   90.00
_cell.angle_beta   90.00
_cell.angle_gamma   90.00
#
_symmetry.space_group_name_H-M   'P 1'
#
loop_
_entity.id
_entity.type
_entity.pdbx_description
1 polymer ?
#
loop_
_entity_poly.entity_id
_entity_poly.type
_entity_poly.pdbx_seq_one_letter_code
_entity_poly.pdbx_strand_id
1 'polypeptide(L)'
;MRAVSRFEKYLERLKYFWRHVKFLMQFYADRPFLKWKFFHKRKDIKDHAPSPVKGLKEALRKRATVVSMDEFKTRKPCLQCHQTLSKVRYSMDTKLSKRKKRNGVMLARNRAEVEFEEKKCHAVMRCDHDDCGARCWDRDVNAGINMLELLKSEVLGCGHMEPFRRS
;
A
#
# COMPACT_ATOMS: atom_id res chain seq x y z
N MET A 1 -5.03 -2.97 -35.95
CA MET A 1 -4.91 -1.61 -35.37
C MET A 1 -5.70 -1.46 -34.04
N ARG A 2 -5.38 -2.23 -32.98
CA ARG A 2 -6.08 -2.12 -31.65
C ARG A 2 -5.17 -1.76 -30.47
N ALA A 3 -3.85 -1.71 -30.65
CA ALA A 3 -2.88 -1.46 -29.57
C ALA A 3 -2.61 0.04 -29.30
N VAL A 4 -2.73 0.90 -30.33
CA VAL A 4 -2.42 2.34 -30.25
C VAL A 4 -3.36 3.07 -29.28
N SER A 5 -4.67 2.76 -29.30
CA SER A 5 -5.67 3.41 -28.45
C SER A 5 -5.51 3.09 -26.94
N ARG A 6 -4.92 1.94 -26.61
CA ARG A 6 -4.66 1.52 -25.21
C ARG A 6 -3.43 2.23 -24.65
N PHE A 7 -2.42 2.48 -25.50
CA PHE A 7 -1.19 3.17 -25.11
C PHE A 7 -1.42 4.68 -24.95
N GLU A 8 -2.17 5.32 -25.85
CA GLU A 8 -2.52 6.73 -25.73
C GLU A 8 -3.34 7.02 -24.47
N LYS A 9 -4.36 6.21 -24.17
CA LYS A 9 -5.13 6.30 -22.91
C LYS A 9 -4.25 6.11 -21.67
N TYR A 10 -3.25 5.24 -21.75
CA TYR A 10 -2.29 5.05 -20.66
C TYR A 10 -1.43 6.30 -20.46
N LEU A 11 -0.89 6.87 -21.54
CA LEU A 11 -0.09 8.10 -21.50
C LEU A 11 -0.90 9.31 -21.00
N GLU A 12 -2.17 9.41 -21.36
CA GLU A 12 -3.05 10.50 -20.92
C GLU A 12 -3.33 10.42 -19.41
N ARG A 13 -3.63 9.21 -18.89
CA ARG A 13 -3.75 8.95 -17.45
C ARG A 13 -2.45 9.23 -16.71
N LEU A 14 -1.31 8.86 -17.31
CA LEU A 14 0.01 9.09 -16.75
C LEU A 14 0.35 10.60 -16.71
N LYS A 15 0.01 11.36 -17.75
CA LYS A 15 0.14 12.83 -17.78
C LYS A 15 -0.70 13.51 -16.71
N TYR A 16 -1.96 13.08 -16.55
CA TYR A 16 -2.82 13.57 -15.46
C TYR A 16 -2.16 13.29 -14.10
N PHE A 17 -1.74 12.05 -13.87
CA PHE A 17 -1.03 11.66 -12.64
C PHE A 17 0.19 12.54 -12.37
N TRP A 18 1.10 12.70 -13.34
CA TRP A 18 2.32 13.51 -13.19
C TRP A 18 2.04 14.99 -12.91
N ARG A 19 1.01 15.57 -13.56
CA ARG A 19 0.59 16.97 -13.31
C ARG A 19 0.18 17.20 -11.85
N HIS A 20 -0.46 16.21 -11.24
CA HIS A 20 -0.96 16.31 -9.86
C HIS A 20 0.07 15.80 -8.83
N VAL A 21 0.94 14.85 -9.20
CA VAL A 21 2.02 14.33 -8.34
C VAL A 21 3.03 15.42 -7.98
N LYS A 22 3.34 16.34 -8.90
CA LYS A 22 4.29 17.43 -8.63
C LYS A 22 3.83 18.30 -7.47
N PHE A 23 2.52 18.59 -7.39
CA PHE A 23 1.95 19.31 -6.25
C PHE A 23 2.07 18.50 -4.96
N LEU A 24 1.75 17.21 -4.98
CA LEU A 24 1.89 16.35 -3.80
C LEU A 24 3.34 16.33 -3.32
N MET A 25 4.29 16.07 -4.22
CA MET A 25 5.73 16.06 -3.91
C MET A 25 6.21 17.39 -3.34
N GLN A 26 5.78 18.52 -3.93
CA GLN A 26 6.09 19.85 -3.43
C GLN A 26 5.46 20.10 -2.05
N PHE A 27 4.20 19.71 -1.85
CA PHE A 27 3.51 19.81 -0.56
C PHE A 27 4.21 18.97 0.52
N TYR A 28 4.68 17.77 0.18
CA TYR A 28 5.47 16.90 1.06
C TYR A 28 6.87 17.49 1.36
N ALA A 29 7.47 18.21 0.42
CA ALA A 29 8.76 18.88 0.59
C ALA A 29 8.64 20.17 1.44
N ASP A 30 7.62 20.99 1.19
CA ASP A 30 7.34 22.27 1.87
C ASP A 30 6.83 22.07 3.30
N ARG A 31 6.11 20.96 3.52
CA ARG A 31 5.73 20.48 4.84
C ARG A 31 6.49 19.19 5.07
N PRO A 32 7.80 19.23 5.35
CA PRO A 32 8.58 18.02 5.56
C PRO A 32 7.99 17.31 6.78
N PHE A 33 7.17 16.31 6.51
CA PHE A 33 6.66 15.39 7.50
C PHE A 33 7.84 14.52 7.91
N LEU A 34 8.73 15.08 8.73
CA LEU A 34 9.90 14.41 9.29
C LEU A 34 9.46 13.02 9.76
N LYS A 35 9.90 11.99 9.03
CA LYS A 35 9.86 10.57 9.41
C LYS A 35 8.75 10.28 10.42
N TRP A 36 7.51 10.14 9.97
CA TRP A 36 6.50 9.46 10.79
C TRP A 36 7.05 8.05 11.02
N LYS A 37 7.60 7.83 12.21
CA LYS A 37 8.11 6.54 12.67
C LYS A 37 6.92 5.58 12.70
N PHE A 38 6.68 4.91 11.58
CA PHE A 38 5.59 3.94 11.42
C PHE A 38 5.80 2.64 12.22
N PHE A 39 6.73 2.58 13.17
CA PHE A 39 6.99 1.37 13.94
C PHE A 39 7.24 1.63 15.43
N HIS A 40 6.50 0.83 16.23
CA HIS A 40 6.46 0.67 17.70
C HIS A 40 5.72 1.75 18.49
N LYS A 41 4.74 1.46 19.36
CA LYS A 41 4.10 0.21 19.83
C LYS A 41 2.69 0.62 20.30
N ARG A 42 1.65 -0.20 20.04
CA ARG A 42 0.32 0.03 20.62
C ARG A 42 0.39 -0.13 22.15
N LYS A 43 0.16 0.95 22.89
CA LYS A 43 -0.52 0.99 24.18
C LYS A 43 -1.18 2.38 24.28
N ASP A 44 -2.51 2.40 24.31
CA ASP A 44 -3.40 3.49 24.77
C ASP A 44 -2.93 4.92 24.50
N ILE A 45 -3.39 5.55 23.41
CA ILE A 45 -2.82 6.84 22.99
C ILE A 45 -3.88 7.95 22.96
N LYS A 46 -3.95 8.67 24.08
CA LYS A 46 -4.57 10.00 24.24
C LYS A 46 -3.72 11.14 23.65
N ASP A 47 -2.50 10.87 23.18
CA ASP A 47 -1.49 11.89 22.81
C ASP A 47 -0.88 11.70 21.41
N HIS A 48 -1.69 11.32 20.42
CA HIS A 48 -1.24 11.38 19.03
C HIS A 48 -1.56 12.74 18.43
N ALA A 49 -0.54 13.39 17.84
CA ALA A 49 -0.78 14.53 16.97
C ALA A 49 -1.83 14.11 15.92
N PRO A 50 -2.95 14.85 15.79
CA PRO A 50 -3.97 14.51 14.82
C PRO A 50 -3.29 14.42 13.46
N SER A 51 -3.52 13.29 12.77
CA SER A 51 -3.05 13.09 11.40
C SER A 51 -3.37 14.36 10.59
N PRO A 52 -2.44 14.87 9.74
CA PRO A 52 -2.58 16.16 9.07
C PRO A 52 -3.73 16.21 8.04
N VAL A 53 -4.69 15.29 8.14
CA VAL A 53 -5.91 15.14 7.37
C VAL A 53 -6.62 16.47 7.20
N LYS A 54 -6.75 17.29 8.26
CA LYS A 54 -7.45 18.59 8.14
C LYS A 54 -6.72 19.54 7.19
N GLY A 55 -5.44 19.81 7.45
CA GLY A 55 -4.64 20.73 6.61
C GLY A 55 -4.42 20.20 5.19
N LEU A 56 -4.23 18.89 5.03
CA LEU A 56 -4.15 18.26 3.71
C LEU A 56 -5.48 18.37 2.95
N LYS A 57 -6.62 18.10 3.60
CA LYS A 57 -7.94 18.21 2.98
C LYS A 57 -8.24 19.65 2.56
N GLU A 58 -7.89 20.64 3.38
CA GLU A 58 -8.00 22.06 3.05
C GLU A 58 -7.12 22.45 1.87
N ALA A 59 -5.85 22.01 1.84
CA ALA A 59 -4.95 22.28 0.72
C ALA A 59 -5.42 21.64 -0.60
N LEU A 60 -5.95 20.41 -0.53
CA LEU A 60 -6.49 19.71 -1.69
C LEU A 60 -7.77 20.38 -2.21
N ARG A 61 -8.67 20.83 -1.31
CA ARG A 61 -9.91 21.55 -1.67
C ARG A 61 -9.68 22.82 -2.48
N LYS A 62 -8.53 23.48 -2.30
CA LYS A 62 -8.14 24.66 -3.10
C LYS A 62 -7.83 24.32 -4.57
N ARG A 63 -7.68 23.05 -4.93
CA ARG A 63 -7.19 22.61 -6.25
C ARG A 63 -8.09 21.59 -6.94
N ALA A 64 -8.85 20.82 -6.18
CA ALA A 64 -9.73 19.78 -6.69
C ALA A 64 -10.94 19.60 -5.77
N THR A 65 -12.01 19.06 -6.33
CA THR A 65 -13.13 18.55 -5.53
C THR A 65 -12.63 17.38 -4.69
N VAL A 66 -12.72 17.51 -3.37
CA VAL A 66 -12.30 16.47 -2.42
C VAL A 66 -13.53 15.78 -1.86
N VAL A 67 -13.72 14.53 -2.27
CA VAL A 67 -14.76 13.64 -1.73
C VAL A 67 -14.14 12.81 -0.60
N SER A 68 -14.79 12.78 0.55
CA SER A 68 -14.44 11.83 1.62
C SER A 68 -15.22 10.54 1.41
N MET A 69 -14.50 9.43 1.38
CA MET A 69 -15.00 8.09 1.12
C MET A 69 -14.75 7.21 2.34
N ASP A 70 -15.63 6.23 2.59
CA ASP A 70 -15.37 5.19 3.59
C ASP A 70 -14.29 4.22 3.07
N GLU A 71 -13.19 4.09 3.80
CA GLU A 71 -12.10 3.16 3.47
C GLU A 71 -12.43 1.71 3.86
N PHE A 72 -13.64 1.46 4.37
CA PHE A 72 -13.98 0.16 4.92
C PHE A 72 -13.72 -1.01 3.95
N LYS A 73 -12.92 -1.97 4.44
CA LYS A 73 -12.45 -3.16 3.73
C LYS A 73 -11.70 -2.90 2.41
N THR A 74 -11.43 -1.68 1.96
CA THR A 74 -10.89 -1.40 0.61
C THR A 74 -9.57 -2.12 0.30
N ARG A 75 -8.72 -2.35 1.30
CA ARG A 75 -7.46 -3.11 1.12
C ARG A 75 -7.59 -4.63 1.09
N LYS A 76 -8.76 -5.19 1.47
CA LYS A 76 -8.95 -6.64 1.68
C LYS A 76 -9.33 -7.39 0.40
N PRO A 77 -10.33 -6.97 -0.40
CA PRO A 77 -10.69 -7.66 -1.62
C PRO A 77 -9.69 -7.32 -2.72
N CYS A 78 -9.46 -8.29 -3.59
CA CYS A 78 -8.68 -8.14 -4.80
C CYS A 78 -9.36 -7.14 -5.72
N LEU A 79 -8.61 -6.18 -6.24
CA LEU A 79 -9.14 -5.24 -7.24
C LEU A 79 -9.80 -5.94 -8.44
N GLN A 80 -9.26 -7.07 -8.89
CA GLN A 80 -9.69 -7.67 -10.15
C GLN A 80 -10.90 -8.61 -10.00
N CYS A 81 -10.96 -9.40 -8.93
CA CYS A 81 -12.00 -10.43 -8.75
C CYS A 81 -12.79 -10.26 -7.45
N HIS A 82 -12.50 -9.24 -6.66
CA HIS A 82 -13.08 -8.93 -5.35
C HIS A 82 -13.01 -10.05 -4.30
N GLN A 83 -12.29 -11.14 -4.57
CA GLN A 83 -12.00 -12.18 -3.57
C GLN A 83 -11.04 -11.68 -2.50
N THR A 84 -11.16 -12.21 -1.29
CA THR A 84 -10.32 -11.78 -0.16
C THR A 84 -8.86 -12.12 -0.42
N LEU A 85 -7.98 -11.11 -0.26
CA LEU A 85 -6.55 -11.28 -0.44
C LEU A 85 -5.88 -11.89 0.80
N SER A 86 -4.89 -12.72 0.54
CA SER A 86 -4.02 -13.36 1.52
C SER A 86 -2.76 -12.57 1.78
N LYS A 87 -2.20 -12.71 2.98
CA LYS A 87 -0.92 -12.08 3.35
C LYS A 87 0.22 -12.86 2.72
N VAL A 88 1.17 -12.15 2.10
CA VAL A 88 2.39 -12.76 1.58
C VAL A 88 3.35 -13.05 2.72
N ARG A 89 3.89 -14.27 2.75
CA ARG A 89 5.04 -14.65 3.56
C ARG A 89 6.21 -14.94 2.63
N TYR A 90 7.40 -14.55 3.06
CA TYR A 90 8.64 -14.90 2.36
C TYR A 90 9.63 -15.45 3.38
N SER A 91 10.42 -16.43 2.97
CA SER A 91 11.57 -16.89 3.75
C SER A 91 12.69 -15.86 3.63
N MET A 92 13.30 -15.51 4.76
CA MET A 92 14.59 -14.82 4.75
C MET A 92 15.60 -15.62 5.54
N ASP A 93 16.82 -15.63 5.01
CA ASP A 93 18.01 -15.98 5.76
C ASP A 93 18.18 -14.94 6.88
N THR A 94 18.14 -15.38 8.13
CA THR A 94 18.30 -14.51 9.30
C THR A 94 19.76 -14.09 9.56
N LYS A 95 20.66 -14.43 8.63
CA LYS A 95 22.11 -14.19 8.58
C LYS A 95 22.89 -15.23 9.39
N LEU A 96 23.89 -15.80 8.70
CA LEU A 96 25.18 -16.26 9.23
C LEU A 96 25.45 -15.61 10.59
N SER A 97 25.42 -16.43 11.64
CA SER A 97 25.63 -16.02 13.03
C SER A 97 26.74 -14.96 13.15
N LYS A 98 26.50 -13.94 13.99
CA LYS A 98 27.52 -12.92 14.31
C LYS A 98 28.85 -13.65 14.61
N ARG A 99 29.95 -13.19 14.00
CA ARG A 99 31.27 -13.85 14.12
C ARG A 99 31.61 -13.98 15.60
N LYS A 100 31.61 -15.21 16.13
CA LYS A 100 31.94 -15.48 17.54
C LYS A 100 33.44 -15.21 17.72
N LYS A 101 33.76 -14.37 18.69
CA LYS A 101 35.14 -14.10 19.12
C LYS A 101 35.36 -14.84 20.43
N ARG A 102 36.37 -15.71 20.50
CA ARG A 102 36.77 -16.40 21.74
C ARG A 102 38.24 -16.06 21.99
N ASN A 103 38.55 -15.50 23.15
CA ASN A 103 39.90 -15.08 23.54
C ASN A 103 40.64 -14.26 22.47
N GLY A 104 39.97 -13.25 21.89
CA GLY A 104 40.59 -12.37 20.89
C GLY A 104 40.68 -12.93 19.47
N VAL A 105 40.50 -14.24 19.26
CA VAL A 105 40.59 -14.90 17.95
C VAL A 105 39.19 -15.01 17.30
N MET A 106 39.10 -14.66 16.01
CA MET A 106 37.87 -14.83 15.22
C MET A 106 37.73 -16.28 14.77
N LEU A 107 36.63 -16.94 15.14
CA LEU A 107 36.33 -18.29 14.66
C LEU A 107 35.87 -18.26 13.19
N ALA A 108 36.25 -19.30 12.43
CA ALA A 108 35.78 -19.52 11.07
C ALA A 108 34.25 -19.74 11.06
N ARG A 109 33.57 -19.25 10.01
CA ARG A 109 32.12 -19.47 9.86
C ARG A 109 31.86 -20.90 9.39
N ASN A 110 31.10 -21.69 10.15
CA ASN A 110 30.48 -22.89 9.61
C ASN A 110 29.36 -22.45 8.65
N ARG A 111 29.51 -22.76 7.37
CA ARG A 111 28.61 -22.33 6.28
C ARG A 111 27.28 -23.11 6.26
N ALA A 112 27.12 -24.13 7.09
CA ALA A 112 25.99 -25.06 7.10
C ALA A 112 24.81 -24.64 8.00
N GLU A 113 24.98 -23.64 8.88
CA GLU A 113 23.93 -23.17 9.80
C GLU A 113 23.23 -21.91 9.23
N VAL A 114 22.54 -22.07 8.09
CA VAL A 114 21.64 -21.04 7.59
C VAL A 114 20.24 -21.35 8.10
N GLU A 115 19.80 -20.63 9.13
CA GLU A 115 18.42 -20.69 9.59
C GLU A 115 17.54 -19.75 8.74
N PHE A 116 16.42 -20.28 8.25
CA PHE A 116 15.42 -19.51 7.52
C PHE A 116 14.26 -19.15 8.44
N GLU A 117 13.86 -17.89 8.43
CA GLU A 117 12.67 -17.42 9.15
C GLU A 117 11.61 -16.96 8.14
N GLU A 118 10.36 -17.39 8.32
CA GLU A 118 9.23 -16.83 7.58
C GLU A 118 8.86 -15.45 8.09
N LYS A 119 8.98 -14.44 7.23
CA LYS A 119 8.55 -13.07 7.52
C LYS A 119 7.32 -12.69 6.72
N LYS A 120 6.45 -11.89 7.35
CA LYS A 120 5.24 -11.34 6.71
C LYS A 120 5.59 -10.10 5.92
N CYS A 121 5.24 -10.07 4.65
CA CYS A 121 5.24 -8.83 3.87
C CYS A 121 3.98 -8.03 4.19
N HIS A 122 4.14 -6.84 4.74
CA HIS A 122 3.00 -5.95 4.98
C HIS A 122 2.66 -5.08 3.77
N ALA A 123 3.58 -4.87 2.82
CA ALA A 123 3.31 -4.05 1.66
C ALA A 123 2.54 -4.79 0.57
N VAL A 124 2.68 -6.12 0.48
CA VAL A 124 2.15 -6.92 -0.63
C VAL A 124 1.10 -7.93 -0.14
N MET A 125 0.05 -8.09 -0.92
CA MET A 125 -1.05 -9.04 -0.72
C MET A 125 -1.16 -9.97 -1.94
N ARG A 126 -1.60 -11.21 -1.74
CA ARG A 126 -1.74 -12.24 -2.79
C ARG A 126 -3.21 -12.54 -3.05
N CYS A 127 -3.60 -12.69 -4.31
CA CYS A 127 -4.89 -13.28 -4.66
C CYS A 127 -4.70 -14.78 -4.87
N ASP A 128 -5.53 -15.58 -4.20
CA ASP A 128 -5.49 -17.05 -4.28
C ASP A 128 -6.55 -17.61 -5.24
N HIS A 129 -7.25 -16.76 -5.96
CA HIS A 129 -8.31 -17.18 -6.89
C HIS A 129 -7.70 -17.60 -8.22
N ASP A 130 -7.92 -18.85 -8.62
CA ASP A 130 -7.26 -19.47 -9.78
C ASP A 130 -7.53 -18.73 -11.10
N ASP A 131 -8.76 -18.22 -11.30
CA ASP A 131 -9.12 -17.46 -12.52
C ASP A 131 -8.70 -15.99 -12.46
N CYS A 132 -8.07 -15.55 -11.36
CA CYS A 132 -7.60 -14.19 -11.25
C CYS A 132 -6.18 -14.08 -11.81
N GLY A 133 -6.04 -13.40 -12.96
CA GLY A 133 -4.73 -13.10 -13.55
C GLY A 133 -3.83 -12.22 -12.65
N ALA A 134 -4.38 -11.62 -11.60
CA ALA A 134 -3.62 -10.87 -10.62
C ALA A 134 -3.06 -11.81 -9.54
N ARG A 135 -1.73 -12.00 -9.55
CA ARG A 135 -1.05 -12.81 -8.53
C ARG A 135 -0.87 -12.03 -7.21
N CYS A 136 -0.25 -10.85 -7.30
CA CYS A 136 0.12 -10.04 -6.16
C CYS A 136 -0.23 -8.57 -6.38
N TRP A 137 -0.62 -7.89 -5.30
CA TRP A 137 -0.90 -6.47 -5.28
C TRP A 137 -0.09 -5.75 -4.22
N ASP A 138 0.41 -4.56 -4.54
CA ASP A 138 0.73 -3.58 -3.50
C ASP A 138 -0.57 -3.22 -2.75
N ARG A 139 -0.51 -3.25 -1.42
CA ARG A 139 -1.67 -3.08 -0.55
C ARG A 139 -2.33 -1.72 -0.73
N ASP A 140 -1.51 -0.67 -0.84
CA ASP A 140 -2.01 0.70 -0.88
C ASP A 140 -2.53 1.02 -2.28
N VAL A 141 -1.90 0.46 -3.33
CA VAL A 141 -2.42 0.51 -4.70
C VAL A 141 -3.77 -0.20 -4.80
N ASN A 142 -3.92 -1.40 -4.24
CA ASN A 142 -5.18 -2.14 -4.25
C ASN A 142 -6.30 -1.35 -3.54
N ALA A 143 -6.01 -0.80 -2.35
CA ALA A 143 -6.95 0.05 -1.62
C ALA A 143 -7.33 1.31 -2.42
N GLY A 144 -6.34 1.98 -3.00
CA GLY A 144 -6.52 3.18 -3.81
C GLY A 144 -7.45 2.96 -5.01
N ILE A 145 -7.28 1.85 -5.72
CA ILE A 145 -8.12 1.57 -6.89
C ILE A 145 -9.52 1.12 -6.47
N ASN A 146 -9.66 0.31 -5.42
CA ASN A 146 -10.97 -0.06 -4.88
C ASN A 146 -11.77 1.16 -4.41
N MET A 147 -11.13 2.16 -3.79
CA MET A 147 -11.78 3.44 -3.46
C MET A 147 -12.26 4.16 -4.71
N LEU A 148 -11.48 4.16 -5.79
CA LEU A 148 -11.89 4.78 -7.05
C LEU A 148 -13.09 4.06 -7.69
N GLU A 149 -13.15 2.73 -7.59
CA GLU A 149 -14.29 1.95 -8.09
C GLU A 149 -15.56 2.24 -7.29
N LEU A 150 -15.47 2.32 -5.96
CA LEU A 150 -16.60 2.72 -5.11
C LEU A 150 -17.13 4.10 -5.49
N LEU A 151 -16.23 5.08 -5.69
CA LEU A 151 -16.62 6.44 -6.06
C LEU A 151 -17.37 6.44 -7.40
N LYS A 152 -16.88 5.67 -8.38
CA LYS A 152 -17.57 5.54 -9.68
C LYS A 152 -18.95 4.92 -9.52
N SER A 153 -19.07 3.86 -8.73
CA SER A 153 -20.34 3.18 -8.46
C SER A 153 -21.37 4.14 -7.85
N GLU A 154 -20.94 4.96 -6.89
CA GLU A 154 -21.78 5.96 -6.23
C GLU A 154 -22.20 7.08 -7.20
N VAL A 155 -21.25 7.62 -7.99
CA VAL A 155 -21.55 8.65 -9.00
C VAL A 155 -22.51 8.15 -10.09
N LEU A 156 -22.48 6.86 -10.41
CA LEU A 156 -23.39 6.23 -11.38
C LEU A 156 -24.74 5.81 -10.76
N GLY A 157 -24.94 5.99 -9.45
CA GLY A 157 -26.17 5.59 -8.76
C GLY A 157 -26.31 4.08 -8.54
N CYS A 158 -25.26 3.29 -8.77
CA CYS A 158 -25.26 1.84 -8.56
C CYS A 158 -25.15 1.44 -7.07
N GLY A 159 -24.89 2.41 -6.19
CA GLY A 159 -24.77 2.20 -4.75
C GLY A 159 -23.47 1.50 -4.35
N HIS A 160 -23.43 1.02 -3.10
CA HIS A 160 -22.23 0.42 -2.52
C HIS A 160 -22.09 -1.05 -2.94
N MET A 161 -20.94 -1.39 -3.53
CA MET A 161 -20.63 -2.74 -4.00
C MET A 161 -20.61 -3.75 -2.82
N GLU A 162 -21.19 -4.94 -3.04
CA GLU A 162 -21.31 -6.03 -2.05
C GLU A 162 -20.02 -6.33 -1.27
N PRO A 163 -18.83 -6.46 -1.89
CA PRO A 163 -17.60 -6.82 -1.18
C PRO A 163 -17.19 -5.82 -0.08
N PHE A 164 -17.70 -4.60 -0.17
CA PHE A 164 -17.37 -3.49 0.72
C PHE A 164 -18.52 -3.15 1.68
N ARG A 165 -19.65 -3.87 1.64
CA ARG A 165 -20.74 -3.63 2.59
C ARG A 165 -20.34 -4.03 4.01
N ARG A 166 -20.88 -3.27 4.97
CA ARG A 166 -20.82 -3.60 6.41
C ARG A 166 -21.88 -4.68 6.65
N SER A 167 -21.42 -5.83 7.11
CA SER A 167 -22.26 -6.92 7.61
C SER A 167 -22.74 -6.60 9.02
#